data_AF-A0A4R4WCL7-F1
#
_entry.id   AF-A0A4R4WCL7-F1
#
_cell.length_a   1.000
_cell.length_b   1.000
_cell.length_c   1.000
_cell.angle_alpha   90.00
_cell.angle_beta   90.00
_cell.angle_gamma   90.00
#
_symmetry.space_group_name_H-M   'P 1'
#
loop_
_entity.id
_entity.type
_entity.pdbx_description
1 polymer ?
#
loop_
_entity_poly.entity_id
_entity_poly.type
_entity_poly.pdbx_seq_one_letter_code
_entity_poly.pdbx_strand_id
1 'polypeptide(L)'
;MPDGFDTREMWPFACLCCLYVWEEQFVVRHLADSHGNAAEIWFSSGVRVPPPWSGACCPGCGAYDVTSLPSGYLARHLELVAMPEEPPQPVLGPAARPGRAPADRAPRPGRLLIALGVPLVAFLAYELYTTLTAAARPHG
;
A
#
# COMPACT_ATOMS: atom_id res chain seq x y z
N MET A 1 19.30 -23.31 -24.01
CA MET A 1 17.98 -22.98 -23.42
C MET A 1 18.24 -22.79 -21.94
N PRO A 2 17.87 -21.66 -21.32
CA PRO A 2 17.90 -21.59 -19.86
C PRO A 2 16.92 -22.62 -19.34
N ASP A 3 17.39 -23.53 -18.50
CA ASP A 3 16.53 -24.46 -17.77
C ASP A 3 15.78 -23.62 -16.74
N GLY A 4 14.49 -23.45 -16.95
CA GLY A 4 13.64 -22.67 -16.08
C GLY A 4 12.37 -23.41 -15.74
N PHE A 5 11.92 -23.25 -14.51
CA PHE A 5 10.65 -23.79 -14.04
C PHE A 5 9.83 -22.67 -13.42
N ASP A 6 8.52 -22.83 -13.51
CA ASP A 6 7.56 -21.88 -12.97
C ASP A 6 6.99 -22.44 -11.65
N THR A 7 7.08 -21.67 -10.58
CA THR A 7 6.51 -21.98 -9.26
C THR A 7 5.29 -21.08 -9.01
N ARG A 8 4.23 -21.62 -8.41
CA ARG A 8 3.05 -20.83 -8.01
C ARG A 8 3.09 -20.55 -6.52
N GLU A 9 2.95 -19.29 -6.15
CA GLU A 9 2.96 -18.85 -4.76
C GLU A 9 1.74 -17.98 -4.46
N MET A 10 1.14 -18.21 -3.29
CA MET A 10 0.06 -17.38 -2.77
C MET A 10 0.64 -16.46 -1.71
N TRP A 11 0.49 -15.16 -1.93
CA TRP A 11 1.02 -14.12 -1.07
C TRP A 11 -0.13 -13.39 -0.37
N PRO A 12 -0.26 -13.57 0.95
CA PRO A 12 -1.22 -12.82 1.75
C PRO A 12 -0.67 -11.44 2.11
N PHE A 13 -1.51 -10.43 2.03
CA PHE A 13 -1.19 -9.04 2.34
C PHE A 13 -2.20 -8.44 3.30
N ALA A 14 -1.74 -7.50 4.13
CA ALA A 14 -2.58 -6.66 4.97
C ALA A 14 -2.24 -5.19 4.76
N CYS A 15 -3.26 -4.37 4.57
CA CYS A 15 -3.09 -2.92 4.51
C CYS A 15 -3.00 -2.33 5.92
N LEU A 16 -1.95 -1.56 6.18
CA LEU A 16 -1.76 -0.87 7.47
C LEU A 16 -2.64 0.39 7.58
N CYS A 17 -3.23 0.87 6.47
CA CYS A 17 -4.14 2.01 6.46
C CYS A 17 -5.60 1.63 6.74
N CYS A 18 -6.15 0.64 6.04
CA CYS A 18 -7.57 0.27 6.14
C CYS A 18 -7.83 -1.11 6.77
N LEU A 19 -6.77 -1.87 7.10
CA LEU A 19 -6.83 -3.23 7.65
C LEU A 19 -7.47 -4.27 6.72
N TYR A 20 -7.65 -3.93 5.44
CA TYR A 20 -8.08 -4.89 4.44
C TYR A 20 -6.99 -5.94 4.23
N VAL A 21 -7.39 -7.21 4.26
CA VAL A 21 -6.52 -8.36 4.07
C VAL A 21 -6.96 -9.10 2.81
N TRP A 22 -6.01 -9.44 1.95
CA TRP A 22 -6.27 -10.16 0.71
C TRP A 22 -5.13 -11.11 0.38
N GLU A 23 -5.39 -12.02 -0.55
CA GLU A 23 -4.39 -12.93 -1.09
C GLU A 23 -4.28 -12.71 -2.60
N GLU A 24 -3.06 -12.80 -3.12
CA GLU A 24 -2.80 -12.70 -4.55
C GLU A 24 -1.92 -13.86 -5.00
N GLN A 25 -2.20 -14.39 -6.20
CA GLN A 25 -1.43 -15.48 -6.78
C GLN A 25 -0.34 -14.93 -7.69
N PHE A 26 0.89 -15.36 -7.42
CA PHE A 26 2.05 -15.08 -8.25
C PHE A 26 2.58 -16.35 -8.90
N VAL A 27 3.12 -16.19 -10.10
CA VAL A 27 3.94 -17.19 -10.78
C VAL A 27 5.36 -16.68 -10.82
N VAL A 28 6.28 -17.44 -10.25
CA VAL A 28 7.72 -17.14 -10.24
C VAL A 28 8.39 -18.02 -11.26
N ARG A 29 8.92 -17.41 -12.32
CA ARG A 29 9.77 -18.10 -13.29
C ARG A 29 11.21 -18.02 -12.82
N HIS A 30 11.75 -19.16 -12.41
CA HIS A 30 13.16 -19.29 -12.08
C HIS A 30 13.93 -19.56 -13.37
N LEU A 31 14.98 -18.79 -13.62
CA LEU A 31 15.88 -18.95 -14.75
C LEU A 31 17.28 -19.18 -14.21
N ALA A 32 17.91 -20.28 -14.60
CA ALA A 32 19.33 -20.52 -14.37
C ALA A 32 20.09 -20.54 -15.69
N ASP A 33 21.25 -19.90 -15.72
CA ASP A 33 22.19 -20.03 -16.83
C ASP A 33 23.29 -21.06 -16.54
N SER A 34 24.03 -21.45 -17.58
CA SER A 34 25.15 -22.40 -17.47
C SER A 34 26.35 -21.87 -16.67
N HIS A 35 26.35 -20.58 -16.33
CA HIS A 35 27.41 -19.91 -15.58
C HIS A 35 27.08 -19.79 -14.09
N GLY A 36 25.92 -20.32 -13.66
CA GLY A 36 25.47 -20.30 -12.28
C GLY A 36 24.75 -19.01 -11.86
N ASN A 37 24.40 -18.13 -12.80
CA ASN A 37 23.55 -16.98 -12.50
C ASN A 37 22.08 -17.43 -12.44
N ALA A 38 21.40 -17.02 -11.38
CA ALA A 38 19.97 -17.23 -11.20
C ALA A 38 19.22 -15.89 -11.30
N ALA A 39 18.08 -15.90 -11.97
CA ALA A 39 17.18 -14.78 -12.05
C ALA A 39 15.73 -15.23 -11.84
N GLU A 40 14.93 -14.38 -11.21
CA GLU A 40 13.52 -14.63 -10.97
C GLU A 40 12.68 -13.60 -11.71
N ILE A 41 11.65 -14.06 -12.41
CA ILE A 41 10.66 -13.19 -13.06
C ILE A 41 9.30 -13.48 -12.44
N TRP A 42 8.72 -12.44 -11.86
CA TRP A 42 7.43 -12.50 -11.19
C TRP A 42 6.30 -12.14 -12.15
N PHE A 43 5.22 -12.91 -12.08
CA PHE A 43 4.00 -12.68 -12.85
C PHE A 43 2.79 -12.70 -11.91
N SER A 44 1.84 -11.80 -12.16
CA SER A 44 0.50 -11.84 -11.57
C SER A 44 -0.51 -11.81 -12.70
N SER A 45 -1.48 -12.73 -12.69
CA SER A 45 -2.47 -12.87 -13.76
C SER A 45 -1.86 -12.93 -15.19
N GLY A 46 -0.66 -13.51 -15.32
CA GLY A 46 0.08 -13.61 -16.58
C GLY A 46 0.84 -12.34 -17.00
N VAL A 47 0.73 -11.23 -16.26
CA VAL A 47 1.45 -9.98 -16.50
C VAL A 47 2.72 -9.95 -15.66
N ARG A 48 3.84 -9.54 -16.25
CA ARG A 48 5.11 -9.38 -15.52
C ARG A 48 5.00 -8.24 -14.51
N VAL A 49 5.33 -8.52 -13.26
CA VAL A 49 5.21 -7.58 -12.13
C VAL A 49 6.50 -7.53 -11.34
N PRO A 50 6.70 -6.47 -10.53
CA PRO A 50 7.69 -6.49 -9.45
C PRO A 50 7.47 -7.66 -8.47
N PRO A 51 8.50 -8.03 -7.69
CA PRO A 51 8.33 -8.94 -6.56
C PRO A 51 7.27 -8.45 -5.54
N PRO A 52 6.58 -9.34 -4.83
CA PRO A 52 5.50 -9.04 -3.89
C PRO A 52 5.82 -7.97 -2.85
N TRP A 53 7.08 -7.91 -2.40
CA TRP A 53 7.55 -6.98 -1.38
C TRP A 53 7.93 -5.59 -1.93
N SER A 54 8.02 -5.40 -3.25
CA SER A 54 8.48 -4.13 -3.82
C SER A 54 7.33 -3.18 -4.20
N GLY A 55 6.34 -3.04 -3.30
CA GLY A 55 5.33 -1.98 -3.38
C GLY A 55 3.96 -2.43 -3.89
N ALA A 56 3.35 -3.43 -3.21
CA ALA A 56 1.95 -3.75 -3.42
C ALA A 56 1.03 -2.56 -3.03
N CYS A 57 -0.07 -2.39 -3.74
CA CYS A 57 -1.07 -1.37 -3.49
C CYS A 57 -2.36 -2.01 -2.97
N CYS A 58 -2.95 -1.45 -1.91
CA CYS A 58 -4.20 -1.96 -1.36
C CYS A 58 -5.37 -1.74 -2.34
N PRO A 59 -6.11 -2.78 -2.75
CA PRO A 59 -7.24 -2.63 -3.68
C PRO A 59 -8.44 -1.90 -3.05
N GLY A 60 -8.56 -1.91 -1.72
CA GLY A 60 -9.66 -1.25 -1.02
C GLY A 60 -9.50 0.25 -0.82
N CYS A 61 -8.27 0.75 -0.62
CA CYS A 61 -8.03 2.17 -0.34
C CYS A 61 -6.93 2.84 -1.18
N GLY A 62 -6.21 2.10 -2.01
CA GLY A 62 -5.14 2.63 -2.86
C GLY A 62 -3.84 2.99 -2.13
N ALA A 63 -3.71 2.67 -0.83
CA ALA A 63 -2.49 2.95 -0.08
C ALA A 63 -1.38 1.93 -0.39
N TYR A 64 -0.14 2.41 -0.41
CA TYR A 64 1.08 1.58 -0.53
C TYR A 64 1.62 1.08 0.82
N ASP A 65 0.97 1.47 1.93
CA ASP A 65 1.35 1.02 3.28
C ASP A 65 0.76 -0.38 3.52
N VAL A 66 1.45 -1.38 2.96
CA VAL A 66 1.04 -2.77 2.89
C VAL A 66 2.15 -3.64 3.45
N THR A 67 1.78 -4.64 4.25
CA THR A 67 2.70 -5.67 4.73
C THR A 67 2.33 -7.04 4.18
N SER A 68 3.33 -7.86 3.86
CA SER A 68 3.12 -9.26 3.51
C SER A 68 3.06 -10.12 4.77
N LEU A 69 2.12 -11.06 4.81
CA LEU A 69 1.99 -12.04 5.86
C LEU A 69 2.69 -13.35 5.46
N PRO A 70 3.02 -14.24 6.41
CA PRO A 70 3.58 -15.55 6.07
C PRO A 70 2.65 -16.34 5.15
N SER A 71 3.23 -17.12 4.22
CA SER A 71 2.47 -18.02 3.36
C SER A 71 1.53 -18.92 4.17
N GLY A 72 0.26 -19.03 3.75
CA GLY A 72 -0.75 -19.84 4.44
C GLY A 72 -1.31 -19.21 5.72
N TYR A 73 -0.98 -17.96 6.04
CA TYR A 73 -1.56 -17.24 7.18
C TYR A 73 -3.09 -17.10 7.05
N LEU A 74 -3.58 -16.71 5.86
CA LEU A 74 -5.02 -16.57 5.60
C LEU A 74 -5.77 -17.90 5.60
N ALA A 75 -5.12 -19.00 5.20
CA ALA A 75 -5.72 -20.33 5.29
C ALA A 75 -5.99 -20.76 6.75
N ARG A 76 -5.24 -20.21 7.72
CA ARG A 76 -5.44 -20.45 9.16
C ARG A 76 -6.35 -19.41 9.82
N HIS A 77 -6.53 -18.26 9.17
CA HIS A 77 -7.24 -17.10 9.68
C HIS A 77 -8.25 -16.56 8.66
N LEU A 78 -9.20 -17.41 8.27
CA LEU A 78 -10.24 -17.08 7.29
C LEU A 78 -11.11 -15.90 7.76
N GLU A 79 -11.21 -15.68 9.07
CA GLU A 79 -11.91 -14.56 9.69
C GLU A 79 -11.36 -13.18 9.29
N LEU A 80 -10.11 -13.12 8.80
CA LEU A 80 -9.47 -11.88 8.37
C LEU A 80 -9.77 -11.53 6.90
N VAL A 81 -10.18 -12.52 6.10
CA VAL A 81 -10.59 -12.27 4.73
C VAL A 81 -11.93 -11.55 4.78
N ALA A 82 -11.95 -10.30 4.35
CA ALA A 82 -13.19 -9.56 4.22
C ALA A 82 -14.09 -10.29 3.23
N MET A 83 -15.10 -11.01 3.74
CA MET A 83 -16.15 -11.57 2.91
C MET A 83 -16.85 -10.41 2.20
N PRO A 84 -17.04 -10.49 0.87
CA PRO A 84 -17.94 -9.59 0.19
C PRO A 84 -19.28 -9.63 0.94
N GLU A 85 -19.71 -8.49 1.46
CA GLU A 85 -21.03 -8.37 2.06
C GLU A 85 -22.03 -8.77 0.97
N GLU A 86 -22.67 -9.93 1.14
CA GLU A 86 -23.65 -10.43 0.20
C GLU A 86 -24.74 -9.35 0.11
N PRO A 87 -25.02 -8.80 -1.09
CA PRO A 87 -25.94 -7.68 -1.21
C PRO A 87 -27.27 -8.09 -0.59
N PRO A 88 -27.81 -7.32 0.37
CA PRO A 88 -29.00 -7.73 1.08
C PRO A 88 -30.11 -7.95 0.06
N GLN A 89 -30.58 -9.21 -0.02
CA GLN A 89 -31.83 -9.56 -0.68
C GLN A 89 -32.88 -8.54 -0.21
N PRO A 90 -33.63 -7.87 -1.11
CA PRO A 90 -34.56 -6.83 -0.71
C PRO A 90 -35.74 -7.47 0.03
N VAL A 91 -35.59 -7.70 1.33
CA VAL A 91 -36.69 -8.03 2.22
C VAL A 91 -37.46 -6.73 2.42
N LEU A 92 -38.65 -6.67 1.82
CA LEU A 92 -39.58 -5.56 1.91
C LEU A 92 -40.18 -5.49 3.33
N GLY A 93 -39.39 -5.01 4.29
CA GLY A 93 -39.78 -4.76 5.68
C GLY A 93 -39.88 -3.26 5.97
N PRO A 94 -40.77 -2.83 6.88
CA PRO A 94 -41.00 -1.41 7.15
C PRO A 94 -39.74 -0.75 7.74
N ALA A 95 -39.51 0.49 7.31
CA ALA A 95 -38.31 1.30 7.51
C ALA A 95 -37.64 1.12 8.88
N ALA A 96 -36.57 0.34 8.90
CA ALA A 96 -35.60 0.38 9.98
C ALA A 96 -34.84 1.70 9.91
N ARG A 97 -34.70 2.34 11.07
CA ARG A 97 -33.94 3.59 11.28
C ARG A 97 -32.62 3.54 10.49
N PRO A 98 -32.17 4.66 9.89
CA PRO A 98 -30.87 4.70 9.24
C PRO A 98 -29.79 4.31 10.26
N GLY A 99 -29.36 3.05 10.18
CA GLY A 99 -28.17 2.55 10.84
C GLY A 99 -27.01 3.37 10.31
N ARG A 100 -26.23 3.90 11.24
CA ARG A 100 -25.04 4.69 10.94
C ARG A 100 -24.16 3.91 9.96
N ALA A 101 -24.03 4.43 8.74
CA ALA A 101 -23.16 3.87 7.72
C ALA A 101 -21.74 3.67 8.29
N PRO A 102 -21.01 2.61 7.88
CA PRO A 102 -19.61 2.48 8.24
C PRO A 102 -18.91 3.76 7.79
N ALA A 103 -18.32 4.44 8.77
CA ALA A 103 -17.68 5.73 8.56
C ALA A 103 -16.64 5.59 7.45
N ASP A 104 -16.86 6.33 6.35
CA ASP A 104 -15.82 6.70 5.40
C ASP A 104 -14.61 7.18 6.20
N ARG A 105 -13.62 6.31 6.38
CA ARG A 105 -12.33 6.72 6.92
C ARG A 105 -11.62 7.41 5.77
N ALA A 106 -11.92 8.70 5.65
CA ALA A 106 -11.22 9.59 4.76
C ALA A 106 -9.70 9.32 4.85
N PRO A 107 -9.00 9.20 3.71
CA PRO A 107 -7.56 9.04 3.71
C PRO A 107 -6.97 10.26 4.43
N ARG A 108 -6.34 10.05 5.59
CA ARG A 108 -5.75 11.13 6.38
C ARG A 108 -4.61 11.75 5.57
N PRO A 109 -4.74 12.99 5.04
CA PRO A 109 -3.72 13.61 4.20
C PRO A 109 -2.68 14.34 5.08
N GLY A 110 -2.42 13.86 6.30
CA GLY A 110 -1.63 14.57 7.31
C GLY A 110 -0.13 14.52 7.05
N ARG A 111 0.38 13.45 6.42
CA ARG A 111 1.83 13.26 6.24
C ARG A 111 2.41 14.07 5.08
N LEU A 112 1.65 14.31 4.01
CA LEU A 112 2.14 15.09 2.86
C LEU A 112 2.24 16.59 3.17
N LEU A 113 1.31 17.12 3.99
CA LEU A 113 1.32 18.51 4.43
C LEU A 113 2.50 18.82 5.36
N ILE A 114 2.96 17.85 6.16
CA ILE A 114 4.14 18.00 7.03
C ILE A 114 5.43 17.96 6.21
N ALA A 115 5.53 17.05 5.24
CA ALA A 115 6.75 16.90 4.42
C ALA A 115 7.07 18.13 3.56
N LEU A 116 6.06 18.88 3.11
CA LEU A 116 6.24 20.11 2.31
C LEU A 116 6.14 21.40 3.15
N GLY A 117 5.29 21.40 4.19
CA GLY A 117 5.04 22.57 5.02
C GLY A 117 6.21 22.94 5.93
N VAL A 118 6.84 21.95 6.58
CA VAL A 118 7.99 22.19 7.47
C VAL A 118 9.19 22.80 6.74
N PRO A 119 9.66 22.26 5.58
CA PRO A 119 10.78 22.87 4.87
C PRO A 119 10.44 24.26 4.30
N LEU A 120 9.21 24.49 3.84
CA LEU A 120 8.79 25.81 3.35
C LEU A 120 8.78 26.86 4.46
N VAL A 121 8.24 26.53 5.64
CA VAL A 121 8.22 27.44 6.79
C VAL A 121 9.64 27.73 7.29
N ALA A 122 10.51 26.72 7.33
CA ALA A 122 11.91 26.90 7.72
C ALA A 122 12.66 27.82 6.73
N PHE A 123 12.44 27.65 5.42
CA PHE A 123 13.03 28.50 4.39
C PHE A 123 12.57 29.96 4.51
N LEU A 124 11.26 30.19 4.64
CA LEU A 124 10.72 31.55 4.79
C LEU A 124 11.19 32.23 6.09
N ALA A 125 11.30 31.48 7.19
CA ALA A 125 11.84 32.00 8.43
C ALA A 125 13.33 32.37 8.31
N TYR A 126 14.12 31.57 7.58
CA TYR A 126 15.52 31.86 7.31
C TYR A 126 15.70 33.12 6.47
N GLU A 127 14.97 33.25 5.36
CA GLU A 127 15.00 34.45 4.51
C GLU A 127 14.55 35.71 5.26
N LEU A 128 13.54 35.59 6.14
CA LEU A 128 13.13 36.70 6.99
C LEU A 128 14.23 37.07 8.01
N TYR A 129 14.92 36.08 8.57
CA TYR A 129 16.03 36.32 9.49
C TYR A 129 17.22 36.99 8.81
N THR A 130 17.60 36.55 7.60
CA THR A 130 18.71 37.15 6.86
C THR A 130 18.41 38.59 6.46
N THR A 131 17.19 38.87 6.00
CA THR A 131 16.76 40.24 5.64
C THR A 131 16.76 41.18 6.87
N LEU A 132 16.24 40.72 8.02
CA LEU A 132 16.26 41.51 9.26
C LEU A 132 17.67 41.74 9.78
N THR A 133 18.55 40.74 9.74
CA THR A 133 19.94 40.89 10.19
C THR A 133 20.80 41.72 9.22
N ALA A 134 20.50 41.69 7.93
CA ALA A 134 21.11 42.58 6.93
C ALA A 134 20.66 44.03 7.14
N ALA A 135 19.36 44.26 7.39
CA ALA A 135 18.81 45.59 7.69
C ALA A 135 19.31 46.13 9.05
N ALA A 136 19.59 45.23 10.01
CA ALA A 136 20.08 45.58 11.34
C ALA A 136 21.61 45.80 11.41
N ARG A 137 22.37 45.62 10.32
CA ARG A 137 23.75 46.11 10.21
C ARG A 137 23.71 47.55 9.68
N PRO A 138 23.83 48.58 10.53
CA PRO A 138 23.96 49.93 10.03
C PRO A 138 25.33 50.05 9.35
N HIS A 139 25.36 50.76 8.23
CA HIS A 139 26.60 51.17 7.57
C HIS A 139 27.49 51.91 8.58
N GLY A 140 28.56 51.24 9.03
CA GLY A 140 29.73 51.87 9.65
C GLY A 140 30.71 52.31 8.59
#